data_AF-A0A9P5WLR1-F1
#
_entry.id   AF-A0A9P5WLR1-F1
#
_cell.length_a   1.000
_cell.length_b   1.000
_cell.length_c   1.000
_cell.angle_alpha   90.00
_cell.angle_beta   90.00
_cell.angle_gamma   90.00
#
_symmetry.space_group_name_H-M   'P 1'
#
loop_
_entity.id
_entity.type
_entity.pdbx_description
1 polymer ?
#
loop_
_entity_poly.entity_id
_entity_poly.type
_entity_poly.pdbx_seq_one_letter_code
_entity_poly.pdbx_strand_id
1 'polypeptide(L)'
;METCDTHINEDEESTSFLNWPRLSSPSYSPSRPAPRWVSVLGPSQVLVFPNFFSVQDTNALIEYIQQEMKVQIDDKIDPTKPRPRAVPRPGYAFRDNDRIQFQSEEFASMLWNKCGFRDRWTELWQHPKWGLESVQGESITSGTRNNRRVRHAVGLSRNIRFYRYQKGQSFGAHYDESVIETTEEGETISEYTVLIYLNGERDSDLLGGETVFYPKGKKAVPATSNNSSSGKQTKKGAKASKTSIEPITSDSNNSSTSLSYILPNGGVAVKPERGLLLVHKHGDEFVICGAAGGIGQPLSLLLKQSDLITHLALYDVVNAPGVAADLSHINTRSKVTGHGKEGMDEALKDAHTVVIPAGVPRKPGMTRDDLFKINAGIIRDLAEGVVKNCPNAYVLVISNPVNSTVPIVCEVLKKHGVFNPKKVFGISTLDVVRSSRFAYEFSNAIDPQATRVTVIGGHSGVTIVPILSKIPGQSFTKEQLDTLTHRIQFGGDEVVKAKDGAGSATLSMAYAGARFTNAVLRATVAGETGIIESTYVNLLADPEHTADFRAKTQLEYFAQDVEFGREGVSKILELPTLSAYEQGLLDIAVPELKVNISKGVAFVKDSSKI
;
A
#
# COMPACT_ATOMS: atom_id res chain seq x y z
N MET A 1 -23.39 59.29 0.77
CA MET A 1 -22.41 60.12 0.03
C MET A 1 -21.23 60.33 0.96
N GLU A 2 -20.02 60.12 0.43
CA GLU A 2 -18.70 60.49 0.99
C GLU A 2 -18.24 59.70 2.24
N THR A 3 -17.39 58.68 2.06
CA THR A 3 -15.91 58.69 2.11
C THR A 3 -15.34 59.09 3.47
N CYS A 4 -14.70 58.13 4.15
CA CYS A 4 -13.70 58.44 5.16
C CYS A 4 -12.60 57.38 5.11
N ASP A 5 -11.44 57.81 4.64
CA ASP A 5 -10.15 57.13 4.76
C ASP A 5 -9.79 56.92 6.23
N THR A 6 -9.21 55.76 6.53
CA THR A 6 -8.31 55.62 7.67
C THR A 6 -7.05 54.89 7.21
N HIS A 7 -5.96 55.64 7.26
CA HIS A 7 -4.57 55.25 7.10
C HIS A 7 -4.25 53.87 7.70
N ILE A 8 -3.67 53.00 6.88
CA ILE A 8 -2.88 51.86 7.35
C ILE A 8 -1.42 52.28 7.25
N ASN A 9 -0.73 52.23 8.39
CA ASN A 9 0.69 52.50 8.54
C ASN A 9 1.52 51.66 7.57
N GLU A 10 2.45 52.35 6.91
CA GLU A 10 3.67 51.77 6.36
C GLU A 10 4.52 51.22 7.52
N ASP A 11 5.32 50.19 7.21
CA ASP A 11 6.31 49.52 8.08
C ASP A 11 5.83 48.29 8.88
N GLU A 12 5.60 47.19 8.15
CA GLU A 12 6.12 45.87 8.53
C GLU A 12 6.46 45.09 7.24
N GLU A 13 7.75 45.11 6.87
CA GLU A 13 8.32 44.25 5.83
C GLU A 13 8.17 42.77 6.22
N SER A 14 7.02 42.18 5.89
CA SER A 14 6.91 40.74 5.71
C SER A 14 7.20 40.42 4.24
N THR A 15 8.24 39.64 4.00
CA THR A 15 8.71 39.25 2.67
C THR A 15 7.70 38.30 1.99
N SER A 16 6.58 38.81 1.48
CA SER A 16 5.70 38.07 0.56
C SER A 16 6.26 38.19 -0.86
N PHE A 17 7.17 37.29 -1.23
CA PHE A 17 7.98 37.46 -2.43
C PHE A 17 7.23 37.31 -3.77
N LEU A 18 5.94 36.98 -3.81
CA LEU A 18 5.24 36.69 -5.06
C LEU A 18 3.81 37.29 -5.13
N ASN A 19 3.63 38.39 -5.88
CA ASN A 19 2.31 38.89 -6.30
C ASN A 19 1.73 37.99 -7.40
N TRP A 20 1.12 36.87 -7.02
CA TRP A 20 0.49 35.94 -7.95
C TRP A 20 -0.61 36.58 -8.79
N PRO A 21 -0.75 36.22 -10.09
CA PRO A 21 -1.90 36.65 -10.87
C PRO A 21 -3.19 36.16 -10.20
N ARG A 22 -4.22 37.00 -10.18
CA ARG A 22 -5.56 36.58 -9.73
C ARG A 22 -6.08 35.54 -10.71
N LEU A 23 -5.93 34.27 -10.35
CA LEU A 23 -6.51 33.18 -11.13
C LEU A 23 -8.03 33.28 -11.02
N SER A 24 -8.72 33.20 -12.16
CA SER A 24 -10.17 33.10 -12.15
C SER A 24 -10.57 31.88 -11.33
N SER A 25 -11.62 32.00 -10.52
CA SER A 25 -12.32 30.80 -10.06
C SER A 25 -12.90 30.21 -11.34
N PRO A 26 -12.39 29.07 -11.87
CA PRO A 26 -13.00 28.46 -13.04
C PRO A 26 -14.48 28.29 -12.70
N SER A 27 -15.37 28.60 -13.66
CA SER A 27 -16.82 28.52 -13.47
C SER A 27 -17.21 27.11 -13.04
N TYR A 28 -17.18 26.86 -11.73
CA TYR A 28 -17.68 25.67 -11.11
C TYR A 28 -19.19 25.77 -11.25
N SER A 29 -19.74 24.87 -12.07
CA SER A 29 -21.16 24.67 -12.11
C SER A 29 -21.43 23.43 -11.26
N PRO A 30 -21.99 23.57 -10.05
CA PRO A 30 -22.39 22.41 -9.22
C PRO A 30 -23.35 21.47 -9.95
N SER A 31 -23.93 21.92 -11.07
CA SER A 31 -24.81 21.13 -11.94
C SER A 31 -24.09 20.17 -12.90
N ARG A 32 -22.75 20.13 -12.96
CA ARG A 32 -22.01 19.13 -13.76
C ARG A 32 -21.59 17.94 -12.88
N PRO A 33 -22.22 16.76 -13.02
CA PRO A 33 -21.86 15.59 -12.21
C PRO A 33 -20.44 15.09 -12.53
N ALA A 34 -19.69 14.70 -11.50
CA ALA A 34 -18.49 13.87 -11.66
C ALA A 34 -18.81 12.60 -12.48
N PRO A 35 -17.89 12.09 -13.32
CA PRO A 35 -16.50 12.50 -13.51
C PRO A 35 -16.32 13.43 -14.74
N ARG A 36 -17.31 14.24 -15.11
CA ARG A 36 -17.19 15.10 -16.33
C ARG A 36 -16.06 16.13 -16.26
N TRP A 37 -15.53 16.40 -15.07
CA TRP A 37 -14.47 17.37 -14.80
C TRP A 37 -13.16 16.75 -14.25
N VAL A 38 -13.13 15.42 -14.07
CA VAL A 38 -11.93 14.67 -13.61
C VAL A 38 -11.88 13.31 -14.28
N SER A 39 -10.72 12.94 -14.83
CA SER A 39 -10.48 11.57 -15.30
C SER A 39 -9.74 10.78 -14.23
N VAL A 40 -10.36 9.70 -13.74
CA VAL A 40 -9.71 8.74 -12.82
C VAL A 40 -9.07 7.64 -13.66
N LEU A 41 -7.75 7.52 -13.58
CA LEU A 41 -6.97 6.59 -14.40
C LEU A 41 -6.41 5.44 -13.56
N GLY A 42 -6.53 4.22 -14.08
CA GLY A 42 -6.15 2.97 -13.38
C GLY A 42 -7.06 2.65 -12.18
N PRO A 43 -6.71 1.67 -11.33
CA PRO A 43 -7.44 1.37 -10.09
C PRO A 43 -7.24 2.47 -9.01
N SER A 44 -7.68 3.70 -9.32
CA SER A 44 -7.82 4.86 -8.44
C SER A 44 -6.53 5.50 -7.88
N GLN A 45 -5.46 5.56 -8.68
CA GLN A 45 -4.17 6.15 -8.22
C GLN A 45 -3.75 7.44 -8.94
N VAL A 46 -4.37 7.78 -10.07
CA VAL A 46 -4.06 9.00 -10.84
C VAL A 46 -5.34 9.74 -11.19
N LEU A 47 -5.43 11.01 -10.81
CA LEU A 47 -6.55 11.92 -11.07
C LEU A 47 -6.09 13.04 -12.01
N VAL A 48 -6.78 13.19 -13.12
CA VAL A 48 -6.50 14.24 -14.10
C VAL A 48 -7.63 15.27 -14.06
N PHE A 49 -7.31 16.52 -13.76
CA PHE A 49 -8.22 17.64 -13.82
C PHE A 49 -7.88 18.46 -15.08
N PRO A 50 -8.46 18.11 -16.24
CA PRO A 50 -8.18 18.81 -17.49
C PRO A 50 -8.74 20.24 -17.42
N ASN A 51 -8.04 21.18 -18.07
CA ASN A 51 -8.44 22.59 -18.11
C ASN A 51 -8.82 23.13 -16.72
N PHE A 52 -8.04 22.75 -15.69
CA PHE A 52 -8.24 23.22 -14.32
C PHE A 52 -8.04 24.74 -14.25
N PHE A 53 -6.98 25.24 -14.89
CA PHE A 53 -6.78 26.67 -15.14
C PHE A 53 -7.39 27.09 -16.47
N SER A 54 -7.99 28.28 -16.50
CA SER A 54 -8.43 28.90 -17.76
C SER A 54 -7.24 29.22 -18.67
N VAL A 55 -7.52 29.57 -19.93
CA VAL A 55 -6.48 29.98 -20.88
C VAL A 55 -5.77 31.24 -20.37
N GLN A 56 -6.56 32.19 -19.89
CA GLN A 56 -6.10 33.46 -19.35
C GLN A 56 -5.21 33.23 -18.12
N ASP A 57 -5.66 32.38 -17.21
CA ASP A 57 -4.92 32.04 -15.99
C ASP A 57 -3.61 31.31 -16.28
N THR A 58 -3.65 30.37 -17.23
CA THR A 58 -2.46 29.62 -17.65
C THR A 58 -1.43 30.57 -18.26
N ASN A 59 -1.86 31.48 -19.14
CA ASN A 59 -0.97 32.47 -19.75
C ASN A 59 -0.40 33.44 -18.70
N ALA A 60 -1.23 33.92 -17.77
CA ALA A 60 -0.79 34.81 -16.70
C ALA A 60 0.26 34.13 -15.79
N LEU A 61 0.09 32.84 -15.47
CA LEU A 61 1.09 32.06 -14.71
C LEU A 61 2.39 31.89 -15.50
N ILE A 62 2.31 31.63 -16.81
CA ILE A 62 3.50 31.50 -17.67
C ILE A 62 4.28 32.82 -17.70
N GLU A 63 3.59 33.94 -17.98
CA GLU A 63 4.20 35.27 -18.05
C GLU A 63 4.85 35.64 -16.71
N TYR A 64 4.15 35.38 -15.61
CA TYR A 64 4.64 35.62 -14.26
C TYR A 64 5.93 34.84 -13.97
N ILE A 65 5.94 33.55 -14.28
CA ILE A 65 7.12 32.68 -14.13
C ILE A 65 8.29 33.17 -14.99
N GLN A 66 8.04 33.60 -16.22
CA GLN A 66 9.06 34.13 -17.12
C GLN A 66 9.69 35.42 -16.59
N GLN A 67 8.88 36.32 -16.02
CA GLN A 67 9.31 37.64 -15.55
C GLN A 67 10.03 37.57 -14.21
N GLU A 68 9.42 36.94 -13.20
CA GLU A 68 9.89 37.00 -11.82
C GLU A 68 11.02 36.00 -11.53
N MET A 69 10.97 34.82 -12.13
CA MET A 69 11.94 33.76 -11.81
C MET A 69 13.20 33.81 -12.68
N LYS A 70 13.30 34.79 -13.60
CA LYS A 70 14.42 34.98 -14.55
C LYS A 70 14.90 33.68 -15.21
N VAL A 71 13.98 32.73 -15.38
CA VAL A 71 14.30 31.48 -16.06
C VAL A 71 14.55 31.87 -17.51
N GLN A 72 15.75 31.61 -18.01
CA GLN A 72 15.94 31.48 -19.45
C GLN A 72 15.11 30.27 -19.88
N ILE A 73 13.83 30.50 -20.15
CA ILE A 73 13.10 29.64 -21.08
C ILE A 73 13.90 29.80 -22.36
N ASP A 74 14.59 28.75 -22.75
CA ASP A 74 15.64 28.83 -23.73
C ASP A 74 15.04 29.02 -25.13
N ASP A 75 14.56 30.24 -25.41
CA ASP A 75 14.27 30.74 -26.74
C ASP A 75 15.59 30.88 -27.55
N LYS A 76 16.75 30.63 -26.94
CA LYS A 76 18.10 30.72 -27.52
C LYS A 76 18.74 29.37 -27.82
N ILE A 77 17.99 28.27 -27.85
CA ILE A 77 18.47 27.07 -28.54
C ILE A 77 18.12 27.23 -30.01
N ASP A 78 19.14 27.56 -30.80
CA ASP A 78 19.11 27.46 -32.25
C ASP A 78 18.34 26.19 -32.67
N PRO A 79 17.16 26.32 -33.30
CA PRO A 79 16.32 25.17 -33.67
C PRO A 79 17.01 24.23 -34.66
N THR A 80 18.16 24.63 -35.21
CA THR A 80 19.00 23.82 -36.09
C THR A 80 20.05 22.98 -35.37
N LYS A 81 20.24 23.16 -34.04
CA LYS A 81 21.23 22.41 -33.25
C LYS A 81 20.57 21.38 -32.32
N PRO A 82 21.09 20.13 -32.26
CA PRO A 82 20.58 19.13 -31.32
C PRO A 82 20.88 19.56 -29.89
N ARG A 83 19.86 19.46 -29.02
CA ARG A 83 19.99 19.79 -27.59
C ARG A 83 20.97 18.84 -26.88
N PRO A 84 21.67 19.31 -25.82
CA PRO A 84 22.45 18.44 -24.96
C PRO A 84 21.56 17.32 -24.40
N ARG A 85 21.96 16.06 -24.54
CA ARG A 85 21.22 14.95 -23.92
C ARG A 85 21.28 15.09 -22.40
N ALA A 86 20.13 15.23 -21.76
CA ALA A 86 20.03 15.12 -20.31
C ALA A 86 20.51 13.72 -19.88
N VAL A 87 21.50 13.65 -19.00
CA VAL A 87 22.02 12.37 -18.50
C VAL A 87 21.12 11.90 -17.35
N PRO A 88 20.53 10.70 -17.40
CA PRO A 88 19.72 10.17 -16.31
C PRO A 88 20.55 10.08 -15.02
N ARG A 89 20.05 10.65 -13.91
CA ARG A 89 20.66 10.45 -12.59
C ARG A 89 20.29 9.05 -12.09
N PRO A 90 21.24 8.22 -11.64
CA PRO A 90 20.93 6.91 -11.07
C PRO A 90 19.91 7.02 -9.94
N GLY A 91 18.83 6.23 -10.02
CA GLY A 91 17.77 6.20 -9.00
C GLY A 91 16.64 7.22 -9.19
N TYR A 92 16.77 8.19 -10.09
CA TYR A 92 15.72 9.17 -10.38
C TYR A 92 15.08 8.89 -11.75
N ALA A 93 13.80 9.23 -11.89
CA ALA A 93 13.13 9.18 -13.17
C ALA A 93 13.81 10.13 -14.18
N PHE A 94 14.01 9.65 -15.41
CA PHE A 94 14.50 10.48 -16.50
C PHE A 94 13.56 11.67 -16.69
N ARG A 95 14.13 12.85 -16.90
CA ARG A 95 13.35 14.06 -17.06
C ARG A 95 14.12 15.05 -17.90
N ASP A 96 13.50 15.58 -18.94
CA ASP A 96 14.06 16.60 -19.82
C ASP A 96 13.08 17.76 -20.09
N ASN A 97 11.97 17.82 -19.35
CA ASN A 97 11.00 18.92 -19.37
C ASN A 97 11.46 20.12 -18.53
N ASP A 98 10.87 21.29 -18.83
CA ASP A 98 11.09 22.50 -18.06
C ASP A 98 10.33 22.37 -16.72
N ARG A 99 11.07 22.46 -15.61
CA ARG A 99 10.51 22.34 -14.26
C ARG A 99 10.98 23.47 -13.38
N ILE A 100 10.04 24.02 -12.64
CA ILE A 100 10.27 25.08 -11.68
C ILE A 100 9.71 24.64 -10.34
N GLN A 101 10.46 24.87 -9.27
CA GLN A 101 10.09 24.51 -7.91
C GLN A 101 10.40 25.69 -6.98
N PHE A 102 9.46 26.04 -6.12
CA PHE A 102 9.61 27.09 -5.10
C PHE A 102 8.70 26.76 -3.91
N GLN A 103 8.87 27.49 -2.82
CA GLN A 103 8.02 27.40 -1.65
C GLN A 103 7.11 28.63 -1.57
N SER A 104 5.78 28.43 -1.52
CA SER A 104 4.81 29.50 -1.27
C SER A 104 3.54 28.90 -0.65
N GLU A 105 3.28 29.29 0.58
CA GLU A 105 2.06 28.95 1.29
C GLU A 105 0.85 29.70 0.72
N GLU A 106 1.07 30.94 0.28
CA GLU A 106 0.04 31.78 -0.33
C GLU A 106 -0.49 31.15 -1.61
N PHE A 107 0.39 30.63 -2.47
CA PHE A 107 -0.01 29.94 -3.69
C PHE A 107 -0.73 28.62 -3.38
N ALA A 108 -0.18 27.81 -2.47
CA ALA A 108 -0.79 26.55 -2.05
C ALA A 108 -2.22 26.78 -1.52
N SER A 109 -2.39 27.79 -0.66
CA SER A 109 -3.68 28.19 -0.11
C SER A 109 -4.61 28.78 -1.17
N MET A 110 -4.11 29.59 -2.10
CA MET A 110 -4.91 30.10 -3.23
C MET A 110 -5.41 28.97 -4.12
N LEU A 111 -4.54 28.03 -4.49
CA LEU A 111 -4.92 26.89 -5.33
C LEU A 111 -5.94 25.99 -4.63
N TRP A 112 -5.70 25.68 -3.35
CA TRP A 112 -6.60 24.85 -2.55
C TRP A 112 -7.95 25.54 -2.32
N ASN A 113 -7.96 26.75 -1.76
CA ASN A 113 -9.16 27.40 -1.23
C ASN A 113 -9.88 28.33 -2.22
N LYS A 114 -9.17 28.93 -3.19
CA LYS A 114 -9.73 30.00 -4.05
C LYS A 114 -9.94 29.59 -5.51
N CYS A 115 -9.25 28.55 -5.98
CA CYS A 115 -9.37 28.06 -7.36
C CYS A 115 -10.36 26.89 -7.52
N GLY A 116 -11.16 26.59 -6.48
CA GLY A 116 -12.14 25.52 -6.50
C GLY A 116 -11.54 24.10 -6.44
N PHE A 117 -10.25 23.94 -6.14
CA PHE A 117 -9.64 22.61 -6.04
C PHE A 117 -10.17 21.84 -4.83
N ARG A 118 -10.28 22.49 -3.67
CA ARG A 118 -10.86 21.89 -2.46
C ARG A 118 -12.30 21.42 -2.67
N ASP A 119 -13.12 22.21 -3.36
CA ASP A 119 -14.53 21.86 -3.61
C ASP A 119 -14.64 20.63 -4.52
N ARG A 120 -13.88 20.61 -5.63
CA ARG A 120 -13.79 19.45 -6.51
C ARG A 120 -13.21 18.24 -5.80
N TRP A 121 -12.19 18.41 -4.97
CA TRP A 121 -11.63 17.32 -4.16
C TRP A 121 -12.67 16.75 -3.21
N THR A 122 -13.43 17.61 -2.53
CA THR A 122 -14.49 17.24 -1.58
C THR A 122 -15.63 16.51 -2.29
N GLU A 123 -16.08 17.02 -3.44
CA GLU A 123 -17.11 16.38 -4.27
C GLU A 123 -16.64 15.01 -4.77
N LEU A 124 -15.40 14.90 -5.26
CA LEU A 124 -14.83 13.61 -5.67
C LEU A 124 -14.80 12.65 -4.49
N TRP A 125 -14.30 13.10 -3.34
CA TRP A 125 -14.13 12.31 -2.12
C TRP A 125 -15.45 11.73 -1.62
N GLN A 126 -16.53 12.51 -1.70
CA GLN A 126 -17.89 12.13 -1.28
C GLN A 126 -18.68 11.39 -2.38
N HIS A 127 -18.14 11.26 -3.61
CA HIS A 127 -18.90 10.73 -4.73
C HIS A 127 -19.23 9.23 -4.54
N PRO A 128 -20.49 8.76 -4.65
CA PRO A 128 -20.83 7.37 -4.32
C PRO A 128 -20.12 6.27 -5.14
N LYS A 129 -19.70 6.60 -6.38
CA LYS A 129 -19.02 5.67 -7.30
C LYS A 129 -17.50 5.84 -7.35
N TRP A 130 -17.02 7.04 -7.02
CA TRP A 130 -15.63 7.47 -7.25
C TRP A 130 -14.98 8.03 -5.97
N GLY A 131 -15.74 8.00 -4.88
CA GLY A 131 -15.42 8.51 -3.57
C GLY A 131 -14.28 7.73 -2.98
N LEU A 132 -13.29 8.48 -2.52
CA LEU A 132 -12.20 7.96 -1.72
C LEU A 132 -12.69 7.59 -0.29
N GLU A 133 -13.91 8.00 0.08
CA GLU A 133 -14.62 7.58 1.31
C GLU A 133 -15.71 6.52 1.07
N SER A 134 -16.21 6.37 -0.15
CA SER A 134 -17.37 5.50 -0.42
C SER A 134 -16.95 4.03 -0.56
N VAL A 135 -16.87 3.35 0.59
CA VAL A 135 -17.18 1.93 0.66
C VAL A 135 -18.70 1.79 0.50
N GLN A 136 -19.14 1.31 -0.65
CA GLN A 136 -20.44 0.66 -0.88
C GLN A 136 -21.69 1.32 -0.25
N GLY A 137 -22.28 2.29 -0.95
CA GLY A 137 -23.74 2.39 -1.05
C GLY A 137 -24.57 2.78 0.19
N GLU A 138 -23.99 3.09 1.34
CA GLU A 138 -24.73 3.68 2.47
C GLU A 138 -24.22 5.09 2.80
N SER A 139 -25.17 6.04 2.81
CA SER A 139 -24.92 7.43 3.16
C SER A 139 -24.64 7.53 4.66
N ILE A 140 -23.45 8.00 5.04
CA ILE A 140 -23.19 8.45 6.41
C ILE A 140 -23.91 9.79 6.60
N THR A 141 -25.23 9.76 6.79
CA THR A 141 -25.93 10.88 7.41
C THR A 141 -26.05 10.63 8.92
N SER A 142 -25.55 11.62 9.66
CA SER A 142 -25.81 11.88 11.07
C SER A 142 -25.27 10.89 12.12
N GLY A 143 -24.21 11.34 12.79
CA GLY A 143 -24.12 11.29 14.25
C GLY A 143 -23.86 9.93 14.89
N THR A 144 -22.59 9.58 15.08
CA THR A 144 -22.15 8.91 16.31
C THR A 144 -20.66 9.14 16.54
N ARG A 145 -20.36 9.67 17.73
CA ARG A 145 -19.01 9.86 18.27
C ARG A 145 -18.29 8.51 18.36
N ASN A 146 -17.43 8.22 17.41
CA ASN A 146 -16.30 7.32 17.61
C ASN A 146 -15.12 7.91 16.86
N ASN A 147 -14.06 8.18 17.61
CA ASN A 147 -12.91 9.02 17.29
C ASN A 147 -12.01 8.41 16.19
N ARG A 148 -12.56 8.15 15.00
CA ARG A 148 -11.80 7.91 13.78
C ARG A 148 -11.35 9.25 13.25
N ARG A 149 -10.06 9.56 13.33
CA ARG A 149 -9.48 10.60 12.47
C ARG A 149 -9.52 10.07 11.04
N VAL A 150 -10.66 10.24 10.37
CA VAL A 150 -10.71 10.24 8.92
C VAL A 150 -9.74 11.33 8.48
N ARG A 151 -8.68 10.95 7.77
CA ARG A 151 -7.69 11.89 7.27
C ARG A 151 -8.32 12.63 6.09
N HIS A 152 -8.87 13.80 6.35
CA HIS A 152 -9.27 14.71 5.30
C HIS A 152 -8.05 15.49 4.82
N ALA A 153 -7.93 15.70 3.52
CA ALA A 153 -6.95 16.62 2.97
C ALA A 153 -7.22 18.03 3.56
N VAL A 154 -6.26 18.58 4.29
CA VAL A 154 -6.36 19.89 4.94
C VAL A 154 -5.84 21.02 4.07
N GLY A 155 -5.01 20.70 3.08
CA GLY A 155 -4.38 21.69 2.21
C GLY A 155 -3.43 21.06 1.19
N LEU A 156 -2.64 21.92 0.56
CA LEU A 156 -1.52 21.54 -0.31
C LEU A 156 -0.21 21.88 0.38
N SER A 157 0.84 21.10 0.10
CA SER A 157 2.19 21.44 0.56
C SER A 157 2.63 22.78 -0.02
N ARG A 158 3.36 23.59 0.77
CA ARG A 158 3.94 24.85 0.27
C ARG A 158 4.97 24.64 -0.84
N ASN A 159 5.45 23.40 -1.01
CA ASN A 159 6.41 23.03 -2.05
C ASN A 159 5.71 22.84 -3.40
N ILE A 160 5.66 23.91 -4.19
CA ILE A 160 4.95 23.94 -5.48
C ILE A 160 5.90 23.58 -6.62
N ARG A 161 5.40 22.79 -7.58
CA ARG A 161 6.15 22.35 -8.76
C ARG A 161 5.34 22.60 -10.03
N PHE A 162 5.87 23.44 -10.92
CA PHE A 162 5.32 23.66 -12.26
C PHE A 162 6.13 22.90 -13.31
N TYR A 163 5.41 22.43 -14.32
CA TYR A 163 5.96 21.69 -15.45
C TYR A 163 5.48 22.32 -16.75
N ARG A 164 6.41 22.51 -17.69
CA ARG A 164 6.11 22.83 -19.09
C ARG A 164 6.85 21.86 -19.98
N TYR A 165 6.18 21.42 -21.03
CA TYR A 165 6.71 20.46 -21.99
C TYR A 165 6.78 21.08 -23.38
N GLN A 166 7.77 20.64 -24.15
CA GLN A 166 7.96 20.88 -25.58
C GLN A 166 7.95 19.55 -26.33
N LYS A 167 7.84 19.61 -27.66
CA LYS A 167 7.73 18.41 -28.50
C LYS A 167 8.91 17.48 -28.28
N GLY A 168 8.62 16.24 -27.90
CA GLY A 168 9.62 15.20 -27.71
C GLY A 168 10.29 15.17 -26.33
N GLN A 169 9.96 16.11 -25.42
CA GLN A 169 10.33 15.98 -24.01
C GLN A 169 9.51 14.87 -23.35
N SER A 170 9.92 14.41 -22.18
CA SER A 170 9.21 13.41 -21.39
C SER A 170 9.59 13.52 -19.92
N PHE A 171 8.62 13.17 -19.07
CA PHE A 171 8.91 12.83 -17.70
C PHE A 171 8.75 11.31 -17.58
N GLY A 172 9.91 10.67 -17.48
CA GLY A 172 10.03 9.25 -17.23
C GLY A 172 9.28 8.82 -15.98
N ALA A 173 9.04 7.53 -15.90
CA ALA A 173 8.01 7.04 -15.04
C ALA A 173 8.37 6.95 -13.55
N HIS A 174 7.43 7.35 -12.70
CA HIS A 174 7.65 7.56 -11.26
C HIS A 174 6.35 7.47 -10.43
N TYR A 175 6.52 7.35 -9.11
CA TYR A 175 5.62 7.82 -8.07
C TYR A 175 6.46 8.64 -7.09
N ASP A 176 5.83 9.59 -6.41
CA ASP A 176 6.47 10.47 -5.43
C ASP A 176 6.32 9.86 -4.03
N GLU A 177 7.26 10.21 -3.16
CA GLU A 177 7.27 9.82 -1.74
C GLU A 177 6.52 10.86 -0.90
N SER A 178 6.05 10.43 0.28
CA SER A 178 5.41 11.31 1.27
C SER A 178 6.39 12.36 1.79
N VAL A 179 5.88 13.58 1.91
CA VAL A 179 6.59 14.73 2.48
C VAL A 179 5.92 15.06 3.80
N ILE A 180 6.73 15.16 4.86
CA ILE A 180 6.29 15.64 6.17
C ILE A 180 6.50 17.15 6.20
N GLU A 181 5.47 17.88 6.59
CA GLU A 181 5.46 19.33 6.70
C GLU A 181 4.93 19.75 8.07
N THR A 182 5.75 20.48 8.82
CA THR A 182 5.35 21.05 10.11
C THR A 182 4.58 22.34 9.86
N THR A 183 3.33 22.38 10.34
CA THR A 183 2.45 23.56 10.34
C THR A 183 2.21 24.03 11.78
N GLU A 184 1.56 25.18 11.94
CA GLU A 184 1.15 25.68 13.27
C GLU A 184 0.19 24.72 14.00
N GLU A 185 -0.52 23.87 13.25
CA GLU A 185 -1.49 22.89 13.77
C GLU A 185 -0.87 21.50 14.05
N GLY A 186 0.41 21.29 13.69
CA GLY A 186 1.15 20.05 13.90
C GLY A 186 1.86 19.53 12.65
N GLU A 187 2.30 18.28 12.70
CA GLU A 187 2.90 17.62 11.53
C GLU A 187 1.81 17.10 10.57
N THR A 188 1.94 17.46 9.29
CA THR A 188 1.10 16.98 8.19
C THR A 188 1.94 16.11 7.26
N ILE A 189 1.33 15.10 6.64
CA ILE A 189 1.99 14.17 5.73
C ILE A 189 1.24 14.22 4.39
N SER A 190 1.96 14.44 3.29
CA SER A 190 1.34 14.36 1.98
C SER A 190 1.06 12.92 1.59
N GLU A 191 -0.18 12.63 1.18
CA GLU A 191 -0.59 11.31 0.64
C GLU A 191 -0.66 11.30 -0.89
N TYR A 192 -0.69 12.50 -1.47
CA TYR A 192 -0.79 12.74 -2.90
C TYR A 192 0.24 13.78 -3.32
N THR A 193 0.75 13.63 -4.54
CA THR A 193 1.51 14.68 -5.21
C THR A 193 0.66 15.32 -6.31
N VAL A 194 0.67 16.65 -6.32
CA VAL A 194 0.04 17.48 -7.35
C VAL A 194 1.11 18.01 -8.30
N LEU A 195 0.95 17.74 -9.58
CA LEU A 195 1.77 18.28 -10.67
C LEU A 195 0.92 19.28 -11.46
N ILE A 196 1.45 20.48 -11.67
CA ILE A 196 0.75 21.56 -12.39
C ILE A 196 1.40 21.78 -13.74
N TYR A 197 0.63 21.63 -14.81
CA TYR A 197 1.12 21.77 -16.18
C TYR A 197 0.71 23.10 -16.78
N LEU A 198 1.71 23.84 -17.29
CA LEU A 198 1.57 25.18 -17.84
C LEU A 198 1.90 25.21 -19.34
N ASN A 199 1.35 24.26 -20.10
CA ASN A 199 1.45 24.26 -21.56
C ASN A 199 0.51 25.32 -22.15
N GLY A 200 1.02 26.21 -23.01
CA GLY A 200 0.22 27.26 -23.67
C GLY A 200 -0.44 26.80 -24.98
N GLU A 201 -1.14 27.70 -25.68
CA GLU A 201 -1.83 27.43 -26.97
C GLU A 201 -0.86 27.01 -28.10
N ARG A 202 0.40 27.46 -28.05
CA ARG A 202 1.46 26.99 -28.97
C ARG A 202 1.95 25.56 -28.66
N ASP A 203 1.64 25.06 -27.46
CA ASP A 203 2.14 23.82 -26.88
C ASP A 203 1.01 22.77 -26.69
N SER A 204 -0.21 23.02 -27.19
CA SER A 204 -1.37 22.13 -27.02
C SER A 204 -1.41 20.96 -28.02
N ASP A 205 -0.70 21.09 -29.15
CA ASP A 205 -0.61 20.05 -30.19
C ASP A 205 0.66 19.18 -30.05
N LEU A 206 1.29 19.20 -28.88
CA LEU A 206 2.54 18.48 -28.63
C LEU A 206 2.32 16.96 -28.64
N LEU A 207 2.78 16.33 -29.72
CA LEU A 207 3.04 14.90 -29.79
C LEU A 207 4.41 14.61 -29.16
N GLY A 208 4.40 14.02 -27.96
CA GLY A 208 5.57 13.85 -27.09
C GLY A 208 5.63 14.96 -26.03
N GLY A 209 5.88 14.59 -24.78
CA GLY A 209 5.74 15.45 -23.59
C GLY A 209 5.22 14.72 -22.34
N GLU A 210 5.03 13.40 -22.40
CA GLU A 210 4.18 12.70 -21.45
C GLU A 210 4.83 12.54 -20.08
N THR A 211 4.01 12.65 -19.05
CA THR A 211 4.35 12.05 -17.76
C THR A 211 3.80 10.64 -17.74
N VAL A 212 4.72 9.70 -17.64
CA VAL A 212 4.37 8.30 -17.55
C VAL A 212 4.26 7.94 -16.07
N PHE A 213 3.19 7.28 -15.68
CA PHE A 213 3.06 6.61 -14.39
C PHE A 213 3.04 5.13 -14.70
N TYR A 214 3.91 4.35 -14.07
CA TYR A 214 3.71 2.92 -14.17
C TYR A 214 2.50 2.52 -13.32
N PRO A 215 1.83 1.41 -13.61
CA PRO A 215 1.21 0.63 -12.55
C PRO A 215 2.37 0.33 -11.61
N LYS A 216 2.26 0.89 -10.41
CA LYS A 216 3.14 0.67 -9.27
C LYS A 216 4.26 -0.36 -9.56
N GLY A 217 5.49 0.13 -9.78
CA GLY A 217 6.70 -0.69 -9.79
C GLY A 217 7.32 -1.09 -11.13
N LYS A 218 6.85 -0.77 -12.34
CA LYS A 218 7.75 -1.00 -13.52
C LYS A 218 8.97 -0.06 -13.47
N LYS A 219 10.14 -0.50 -13.96
CA LYS A 219 11.21 0.40 -14.43
C LYS A 219 11.21 0.37 -15.96
N ALA A 220 11.74 1.41 -16.58
CA ALA A 220 11.89 1.48 -18.02
C ALA A 220 12.77 0.34 -18.54
N VAL A 221 12.32 -0.33 -19.59
CA VAL A 221 13.24 -1.08 -20.47
C VAL A 221 14.14 -0.02 -21.12
N PRO A 222 15.47 -0.11 -21.02
CA PRO A 222 16.34 0.84 -21.69
C PRO A 222 16.04 0.81 -23.19
N ALA A 223 15.76 1.98 -23.79
CA ALA A 223 15.81 2.11 -25.23
C ALA A 223 17.25 1.79 -25.65
N THR A 224 17.44 0.65 -26.32
CA THR A 224 18.74 0.25 -26.84
C THR A 224 19.27 1.37 -27.73
N SER A 225 20.34 2.03 -27.29
CA SER A 225 21.10 2.94 -28.11
C SER A 225 21.68 2.15 -29.27
N ASN A 226 21.19 2.38 -30.49
CA ASN A 226 21.89 2.02 -31.71
C ASN A 226 23.23 2.79 -31.74
N ASN A 227 24.28 2.19 -31.17
CA ASN A 227 25.64 2.60 -31.44
C ASN A 227 26.08 1.96 -32.76
N SER A 228 26.07 2.78 -33.81
CA SER A 228 26.82 2.52 -35.02
C SER A 228 28.32 2.59 -34.71
N SER A 229 28.98 1.45 -34.64
CA SER A 229 30.43 1.35 -34.82
C SER A 229 30.72 0.39 -35.96
N SER A 230 31.33 0.94 -37.00
CA SER A 230 31.86 0.30 -38.20
C SER A 230 32.73 -0.92 -37.93
N GLY A 231 32.47 -2.05 -38.60
CA GLY A 231 33.41 -3.18 -38.63
C GLY A 231 32.88 -4.49 -39.22
N LYS A 232 33.07 -4.66 -40.53
CA LYS A 232 33.18 -5.90 -41.34
C LYS A 232 31.99 -6.89 -41.43
N GLN A 233 31.56 -7.02 -42.69
CA GLN A 233 30.71 -8.03 -43.31
C GLN A 233 30.89 -9.47 -42.81
N THR A 234 29.77 -10.18 -42.62
CA THR A 234 29.47 -11.43 -43.34
C THR A 234 27.96 -11.65 -43.40
N LYS A 235 27.48 -12.08 -44.58
CA LYS A 235 26.07 -12.26 -44.97
C LYS A 235 25.43 -13.46 -44.26
N LYS A 236 24.17 -13.31 -43.82
CA LYS A 236 23.08 -14.30 -44.00
C LYS A 236 21.73 -13.63 -43.71
N GLY A 237 20.79 -13.79 -44.63
CA GLY A 237 19.53 -13.06 -44.66
C GLY A 237 18.46 -13.62 -43.72
N ALA A 238 17.63 -12.71 -43.19
CA ALA A 238 16.28 -12.98 -42.73
C ALA A 238 15.46 -11.68 -42.87
N LYS A 239 14.24 -11.81 -43.42
CA LYS A 239 13.31 -10.72 -43.75
C LYS A 239 12.93 -9.91 -42.50
N ALA A 240 12.97 -8.58 -42.62
CA ALA A 240 12.41 -7.66 -41.64
C ALA A 240 10.87 -7.66 -41.70
N SER A 241 10.19 -7.94 -40.57
CA SER A 241 8.80 -7.53 -40.39
C SER A 241 8.79 -6.17 -39.67
N LYS A 242 8.10 -5.20 -40.27
CA LYS A 242 7.78 -3.91 -39.64
C LYS A 242 6.61 -4.15 -38.70
N THR A 243 6.80 -3.96 -37.39
CA THR A 243 5.68 -3.87 -36.43
C THR A 243 5.27 -2.40 -36.35
N SER A 244 4.27 -2.04 -37.13
CA SER A 244 3.52 -0.79 -36.99
C SER A 244 2.65 -0.87 -35.73
N ILE A 245 2.68 0.18 -34.91
CA ILE A 245 1.69 0.40 -33.85
C ILE A 245 0.39 0.80 -34.56
N GLU A 246 -0.60 -0.07 -34.60
CA GLU A 246 -1.94 0.28 -35.08
C GLU A 246 -2.79 0.83 -33.92
N PRO A 247 -3.49 1.96 -34.10
CA PRO A 247 -4.51 2.40 -33.17
C PRO A 247 -5.72 1.49 -33.29
N ILE A 248 -6.26 1.02 -32.16
CA ILE A 248 -7.53 0.32 -32.11
C ILE A 248 -8.61 1.32 -32.54
N THR A 249 -9.20 1.09 -33.71
CA THR A 249 -10.34 1.85 -34.21
C THR A 249 -11.59 1.50 -33.39
N SER A 250 -12.10 2.45 -32.61
CA SER A 250 -13.50 2.49 -32.22
C SER A 250 -14.25 3.38 -33.22
N ASP A 251 -15.43 2.91 -33.63
CA ASP A 251 -16.48 3.59 -34.38
C ASP A 251 -16.24 5.05 -34.80
N SER A 252 -16.30 5.25 -36.11
CA SER A 252 -16.28 6.53 -36.79
C SER A 252 -17.40 7.46 -36.29
N ASN A 253 -17.05 8.40 -35.40
CA ASN A 253 -17.48 9.81 -35.39
C ASN A 253 -17.22 10.45 -34.01
N ASN A 254 -15.96 10.72 -33.66
CA ASN A 254 -15.56 11.84 -32.79
C ASN A 254 -14.02 11.92 -32.71
N SER A 255 -13.44 12.98 -33.27
CA SER A 255 -11.99 13.23 -33.23
C SER A 255 -11.54 13.86 -31.91
N SER A 256 -11.76 13.20 -30.77
CA SER A 256 -11.14 13.59 -29.49
C SER A 256 -9.99 12.66 -29.18
N THR A 257 -8.76 13.14 -29.30
CA THR A 257 -7.57 12.42 -28.84
C THR A 257 -7.64 12.27 -27.32
N SER A 258 -7.68 11.04 -26.81
CA SER A 258 -7.70 10.78 -25.36
C SER A 258 -6.47 11.41 -24.66
N LEU A 259 -6.71 12.13 -23.55
CA LEU A 259 -5.71 12.82 -22.72
C LEU A 259 -4.74 11.88 -22.01
N SER A 260 -5.12 10.62 -21.90
CA SER A 260 -4.31 9.56 -21.34
C SER A 260 -4.49 8.28 -22.12
N TYR A 261 -3.50 7.41 -22.05
CA TYR A 261 -3.60 6.08 -22.64
C TYR A 261 -2.78 5.08 -21.84
N ILE A 262 -3.14 3.81 -22.00
CA ILE A 262 -2.46 2.70 -21.34
C ILE A 262 -1.33 2.23 -22.23
N LEU A 263 -0.11 2.24 -21.70
CA LEU A 263 1.08 1.68 -22.34
C LEU A 263 0.97 0.15 -22.39
N PRO A 264 1.66 -0.53 -23.33
CA PRO A 264 1.65 -2.00 -23.42
C PRO A 264 2.08 -2.71 -22.13
N ASN A 265 2.81 -2.01 -21.26
CA ASN A 265 3.25 -2.51 -19.96
C ASN A 265 2.25 -2.20 -18.82
N GLY A 266 1.04 -1.74 -19.14
CA GLY A 266 0.02 -1.34 -18.18
C GLY A 266 0.21 0.08 -17.61
N GLY A 267 1.30 0.78 -17.96
CA GLY A 267 1.58 2.19 -17.64
C GLY A 267 0.43 3.10 -18.01
N VAL A 268 0.17 4.14 -17.21
CA VAL A 268 -0.69 5.25 -17.59
C VAL A 268 0.22 6.38 -18.08
N ALA A 269 0.13 6.73 -19.36
CA ALA A 269 0.74 7.96 -19.86
C ALA A 269 -0.30 9.07 -19.83
N VAL A 270 0.04 10.20 -19.21
CA VAL A 270 -0.79 11.42 -19.23
C VAL A 270 -0.09 12.44 -20.11
N LYS A 271 -0.80 12.87 -21.16
CA LYS A 271 -0.31 13.91 -22.06
C LYS A 271 -0.37 15.25 -21.35
N PRO A 272 0.64 16.11 -21.55
CA PRO A 272 0.54 17.46 -21.04
C PRO A 272 -0.53 18.20 -21.84
N GLU A 273 -1.49 18.77 -21.12
CA GLU A 273 -2.52 19.64 -21.71
C GLU A 273 -2.49 20.99 -20.99
N ARG A 274 -3.03 22.00 -21.65
CA ARG A 274 -3.15 23.35 -21.12
C ARG A 274 -3.89 23.38 -19.79
N GLY A 275 -3.30 24.04 -18.81
CA GLY A 275 -3.93 24.29 -17.50
C GLY A 275 -4.30 23.01 -16.76
N LEU A 276 -3.62 21.88 -17.03
CA LEU A 276 -3.93 20.58 -16.46
C LEU A 276 -3.33 20.47 -15.06
N LEU A 277 -4.14 19.96 -14.14
CA LEU A 277 -3.69 19.57 -12.80
C LEU A 277 -3.74 18.04 -12.69
N LEU A 278 -2.61 17.44 -12.36
CA LEU A 278 -2.44 16.00 -12.27
C LEU A 278 -2.12 15.61 -10.83
N VAL A 279 -2.94 14.74 -10.24
CA VAL A 279 -2.75 14.28 -8.87
C VAL A 279 -2.48 12.79 -8.88
N HIS A 280 -1.49 12.33 -8.13
CA HIS A 280 -1.25 10.89 -7.97
C HIS A 280 -0.96 10.54 -6.52
N LYS A 281 -1.40 9.33 -6.11
CA LYS A 281 -1.20 8.81 -4.76
C LYS A 281 0.21 8.26 -4.60
N HIS A 282 0.83 8.47 -3.43
CA HIS A 282 2.14 7.88 -3.12
C HIS A 282 2.10 6.34 -3.10
N GLY A 283 3.27 5.73 -3.27
CA GLY A 283 3.38 4.28 -3.32
C GLY A 283 3.24 3.63 -1.92
N ASP A 284 2.37 2.63 -1.77
CA ASP A 284 2.32 1.77 -0.57
C ASP A 284 3.65 1.02 -0.35
N GLU A 285 4.31 1.27 0.77
CA GLU A 285 5.53 0.59 1.20
C GLU A 285 5.22 -0.69 2.00
N PHE A 286 5.97 -1.75 1.71
CA PHE A 286 5.81 -3.07 2.34
C PHE A 286 7.05 -3.44 3.10
N VAL A 287 6.90 -3.75 4.38
CA VAL A 287 8.03 -4.02 5.27
C VAL A 287 7.99 -5.46 5.77
N ILE A 288 9.14 -6.12 5.75
CA ILE A 288 9.33 -7.42 6.41
C ILE A 288 10.33 -7.24 7.55
N CYS A 289 9.87 -7.43 8.79
CA CYS A 289 10.71 -7.40 9.98
C CYS A 289 11.17 -8.81 10.36
N GLY A 290 12.48 -9.06 10.35
CA GLY A 290 13.06 -10.40 10.42
C GLY A 290 13.33 -10.99 9.03
N ALA A 291 13.62 -10.14 8.05
CA ALA A 291 13.74 -10.50 6.64
C ALA A 291 14.94 -11.42 6.33
N ALA A 292 15.96 -11.46 7.18
CA ALA A 292 17.12 -12.33 6.99
C ALA A 292 16.97 -13.71 7.65
N GLY A 293 15.89 -13.92 8.43
CA GLY A 293 15.58 -15.19 9.06
C GLY A 293 15.14 -16.28 8.08
N GLY A 294 15.03 -17.52 8.59
CA GLY A 294 14.67 -18.69 7.77
C GLY A 294 13.27 -18.62 7.13
N ILE A 295 12.34 -17.87 7.72
CA ILE A 295 11.04 -17.54 7.10
C ILE A 295 11.17 -16.27 6.25
N GLY A 296 11.87 -15.25 6.77
CA GLY A 296 11.99 -13.92 6.17
C GLY A 296 12.53 -13.94 4.75
N GLN A 297 13.61 -14.68 4.47
CA GLN A 297 14.20 -14.71 3.14
C GLN A 297 13.26 -15.30 2.08
N PRO A 298 12.73 -16.54 2.24
CA PRO A 298 11.79 -17.08 1.26
C PRO A 298 10.48 -16.30 1.19
N LEU A 299 10.02 -15.70 2.30
CA LEU A 299 8.84 -14.82 2.29
C LEU A 299 9.10 -13.58 1.44
N SER A 300 10.25 -12.94 1.61
CA SER A 300 10.68 -11.78 0.83
C SER A 300 10.79 -12.13 -0.66
N LEU A 301 11.31 -13.32 -0.99
CA LEU A 301 11.36 -13.83 -2.37
C LEU A 301 9.96 -13.98 -3.00
N LEU A 302 9.01 -14.54 -2.26
CA LEU A 302 7.64 -14.72 -2.76
C LEU A 302 6.91 -13.37 -2.91
N LEU A 303 7.11 -12.44 -1.97
CA LEU A 303 6.51 -11.11 -2.02
C LEU A 303 7.16 -10.21 -3.09
N LYS A 304 8.45 -10.36 -3.36
CA LYS A 304 9.13 -9.70 -4.49
C LYS A 304 8.43 -9.97 -5.84
N GLN A 305 7.76 -11.11 -5.98
CA GLN A 305 7.05 -11.51 -7.20
C GLN A 305 5.64 -10.88 -7.33
N SER A 306 5.14 -10.23 -6.28
CA SER A 306 3.82 -9.58 -6.31
C SER A 306 3.85 -8.28 -7.11
N ASP A 307 2.96 -8.14 -8.09
CA ASP A 307 2.76 -6.92 -8.86
C ASP A 307 2.03 -5.81 -8.05
N LEU A 308 1.54 -6.13 -6.84
CA LEU A 308 0.90 -5.17 -5.92
C LEU A 308 1.91 -4.45 -5.01
N ILE A 309 3.13 -5.00 -4.90
CA ILE A 309 4.20 -4.44 -4.09
C ILE A 309 5.09 -3.57 -4.97
N THR A 310 5.35 -2.32 -4.54
CA THR A 310 6.27 -1.42 -5.24
C THR A 310 7.58 -1.22 -4.57
N HIS A 311 7.58 -1.29 -3.26
CA HIS A 311 8.78 -1.16 -2.48
C HIS A 311 8.67 -2.17 -1.36
N LEU A 312 9.64 -3.08 -1.35
CA LEU A 312 9.83 -4.07 -0.31
C LEU A 312 11.03 -3.65 0.54
N ALA A 313 10.77 -3.09 1.71
CA ALA A 313 11.77 -2.76 2.70
C ALA A 313 12.02 -4.00 3.60
N LEU A 314 13.28 -4.40 3.69
CA LEU A 314 13.69 -5.57 4.46
C LEU A 314 14.40 -5.07 5.72
N TYR A 315 13.81 -5.31 6.88
CA TYR A 315 14.44 -5.01 8.16
C TYR A 315 14.90 -6.29 8.84
N ASP A 316 16.15 -6.29 9.31
CA ASP A 316 16.66 -7.31 10.21
C ASP A 316 17.84 -6.75 11.01
N VAL A 317 18.06 -7.29 12.21
CA VAL A 317 19.24 -6.94 13.02
C VAL A 317 20.54 -7.43 12.37
N VAL A 318 20.46 -8.40 11.46
CA VAL A 318 21.59 -8.95 10.71
C VAL A 318 21.25 -9.14 9.22
N ASN A 319 22.23 -8.92 8.34
CA ASN A 319 22.22 -9.36 6.93
C ASN A 319 21.12 -8.82 5.99
N ALA A 320 20.17 -7.99 6.44
CA ALA A 320 19.12 -7.44 5.57
C ALA A 320 19.64 -6.73 4.30
N PRO A 321 20.73 -5.92 4.35
CA PRO A 321 21.30 -5.32 3.13
C PRO A 321 21.75 -6.35 2.09
N GLY A 322 22.32 -7.48 2.52
CA GLY A 322 22.73 -8.56 1.63
C GLY A 322 21.54 -9.27 0.98
N VAL A 323 20.50 -9.57 1.77
CA VAL A 323 19.25 -10.16 1.26
C VAL A 323 18.57 -9.21 0.28
N ALA A 324 18.56 -7.91 0.55
CA ALA A 324 18.01 -6.91 -0.34
C ALA A 324 18.79 -6.81 -1.66
N ALA A 325 20.13 -6.86 -1.61
CA ALA A 325 20.96 -6.88 -2.81
C ALA A 325 20.63 -8.09 -3.69
N ASP A 326 20.52 -9.30 -3.11
CA ASP A 326 20.15 -10.52 -3.82
C ASP A 326 18.77 -10.39 -4.48
N LEU A 327 17.74 -10.04 -3.71
CA LEU A 327 16.37 -9.89 -4.21
C LEU A 327 16.22 -8.76 -5.23
N SER A 328 17.08 -7.75 -5.21
CA SER A 328 17.05 -6.64 -6.17
C SER A 328 17.39 -7.07 -7.61
N HIS A 329 18.05 -8.22 -7.79
CA HIS A 329 18.38 -8.77 -9.10
C HIS A 329 17.20 -9.49 -9.77
N ILE A 330 16.14 -9.78 -9.03
CA ILE A 330 14.94 -10.42 -9.55
C ILE A 330 14.22 -9.43 -10.48
N ASN A 331 13.93 -9.89 -11.69
CA ASN A 331 13.36 -9.12 -12.80
C ASN A 331 11.86 -8.76 -12.63
N THR A 332 11.47 -8.41 -11.41
CA THR A 332 10.13 -7.92 -11.08
C THR A 332 10.18 -6.46 -10.68
N ARG A 333 8.99 -5.88 -10.60
CA ARG A 333 8.74 -4.45 -10.48
C ARG A 333 9.30 -3.80 -9.21
N SER A 334 8.98 -4.38 -8.07
CA SER A 334 9.25 -3.81 -6.76
C SER A 334 10.72 -3.39 -6.56
N LYS A 335 10.94 -2.16 -6.07
CA LYS A 335 12.22 -1.75 -5.46
C LYS A 335 12.43 -2.58 -4.19
N VAL A 336 13.68 -2.91 -3.87
CA VAL A 336 14.04 -3.56 -2.62
C VAL A 336 15.08 -2.72 -1.92
N THR A 337 14.91 -2.48 -0.62
CA THR A 337 15.92 -1.86 0.25
C THR A 337 16.15 -2.75 1.46
N GLY A 338 17.39 -2.77 1.96
CA GLY A 338 17.76 -3.55 3.13
C GLY A 338 18.24 -2.64 4.25
N HIS A 339 17.71 -2.86 5.44
CA HIS A 339 17.86 -2.01 6.60
C HIS A 339 18.38 -2.85 7.77
N GLY A 340 19.58 -2.52 8.24
CA GLY A 340 20.21 -3.21 9.37
C GLY A 340 19.62 -2.79 10.72
N LYS A 341 20.25 -3.21 11.82
CA LYS A 341 19.80 -2.97 13.20
C LYS A 341 19.33 -1.53 13.48
N GLU A 342 20.06 -0.53 13.01
CA GLU A 342 19.79 0.91 13.23
C GLU A 342 18.77 1.50 12.25
N GLY A 343 18.45 0.80 11.16
CA GLY A 343 17.56 1.26 10.10
C GLY A 343 16.08 0.93 10.31
N MET A 344 15.64 0.62 11.55
CA MET A 344 14.25 0.24 11.80
C MET A 344 13.27 1.37 11.44
N ASP A 345 13.56 2.60 11.87
CA ASP A 345 12.70 3.75 11.61
C ASP A 345 12.59 4.04 10.10
N GLU A 346 13.72 4.00 9.39
CA GLU A 346 13.75 4.17 7.93
C GLU A 346 12.99 3.05 7.22
N ALA A 347 13.11 1.81 7.70
CA ALA A 347 12.39 0.68 7.11
C ALA A 347 10.87 0.78 7.30
N LEU A 348 10.42 1.31 8.43
CA LEU A 348 9.00 1.35 8.81
C LEU A 348 8.29 2.64 8.40
N LYS A 349 9.03 3.66 7.97
CA LYS A 349 8.47 4.98 7.65
C LYS A 349 7.31 4.88 6.66
N ASP A 350 6.13 5.34 7.08
CA ASP A 350 4.91 5.38 6.26
C ASP A 350 4.50 4.03 5.63
N ALA A 351 4.96 2.92 6.21
CA ALA A 351 4.63 1.58 5.73
C ALA A 351 3.11 1.35 5.65
N HIS A 352 2.66 0.83 4.52
CA HIS A 352 1.27 0.39 4.36
C HIS A 352 1.04 -0.95 5.06
N THR A 353 1.98 -1.88 4.94
CA THR A 353 1.88 -3.21 5.55
C THR A 353 3.21 -3.61 6.16
N VAL A 354 3.17 -4.13 7.39
CA VAL A 354 4.33 -4.66 8.12
C VAL A 354 4.10 -6.13 8.41
N VAL A 355 4.91 -7.01 7.83
CA VAL A 355 4.89 -8.45 8.08
C VAL A 355 6.01 -8.81 9.04
N ILE A 356 5.69 -9.50 10.13
CA ILE A 356 6.61 -9.77 11.22
C ILE A 356 6.84 -11.28 11.37
N PRO A 357 7.77 -11.87 10.60
CA PRO A 357 8.34 -13.19 10.88
C PRO A 357 9.45 -13.19 11.95
N ALA A 358 9.89 -12.02 12.42
CA ALA A 358 10.99 -11.89 13.39
C ALA A 358 10.76 -12.72 14.65
N GLY A 359 11.74 -13.53 15.01
CA GLY A 359 11.70 -14.33 16.21
C GLY A 359 12.90 -15.26 16.26
N VAL A 360 13.19 -15.73 17.47
CA VAL A 360 14.27 -16.70 17.68
C VAL A 360 13.66 -18.10 17.58
N PRO A 361 14.26 -19.03 16.81
CA PRO A 361 13.86 -20.43 16.83
C PRO A 361 14.23 -21.05 18.18
N ARG A 362 13.47 -22.06 18.62
CA ARG A 362 13.80 -22.79 19.84
C ARG A 362 15.19 -23.43 19.72
N LYS A 363 16.07 -23.14 20.67
CA LYS A 363 17.40 -23.77 20.77
C LYS A 363 17.39 -24.90 21.81
N PRO A 364 18.27 -25.92 21.68
CA PRO A 364 18.47 -26.91 22.74
C PRO A 364 18.72 -26.24 24.09
N GLY A 365 18.08 -26.74 25.15
CA GLY A 365 18.18 -26.19 26.51
C GLY A 365 17.25 -25.00 26.83
N MET A 366 16.55 -24.41 25.84
CA MET A 366 15.62 -23.30 26.06
C MET A 366 14.22 -23.81 26.49
N THR A 367 13.67 -23.25 27.58
CA THR A 367 12.30 -23.56 28.01
C THR A 367 11.27 -22.88 27.09
N ARG A 368 10.02 -23.35 27.13
CA ARG A 368 8.91 -22.69 26.41
C ARG A 368 8.70 -21.24 26.89
N ASP A 369 8.97 -20.98 28.17
CA ASP A 369 8.78 -19.67 28.78
C ASP A 369 9.90 -18.69 28.41
N ASP A 370 11.15 -19.16 28.31
CA ASP A 370 12.28 -18.34 27.85
C ASP A 370 12.09 -17.90 26.40
N LEU A 371 11.69 -18.85 25.54
CA LEU A 371 11.38 -18.56 24.14
C LEU A 371 10.27 -17.52 24.01
N PHE A 372 9.22 -17.64 24.83
CA PHE A 372 8.15 -16.65 24.88
C PHE A 372 8.69 -15.27 25.27
N LYS A 373 9.48 -15.14 26.35
CA LYS A 373 9.99 -13.84 26.82
C LYS A 373 10.85 -13.14 25.76
N ILE A 374 11.72 -13.90 25.08
CA ILE A 374 12.58 -13.37 24.02
C ILE A 374 11.72 -12.85 22.86
N ASN A 375 10.80 -13.67 22.34
CA ASN A 375 9.96 -13.26 21.21
C ASN A 375 8.97 -12.16 21.60
N ALA A 376 8.49 -12.14 22.85
CA ALA A 376 7.64 -11.09 23.38
C ALA A 376 8.36 -9.73 23.41
N GLY A 377 9.63 -9.70 23.82
CA GLY A 377 10.48 -8.50 23.75
C GLY A 377 10.67 -8.01 22.31
N ILE A 378 11.06 -8.91 21.39
CA ILE A 378 11.24 -8.58 19.97
C ILE A 378 9.95 -8.00 19.38
N ILE A 379 8.80 -8.63 19.64
CA ILE A 379 7.51 -8.20 19.09
C ILE A 379 7.05 -6.87 19.68
N ARG A 380 7.27 -6.65 20.98
CA ARG A 380 7.01 -5.35 21.61
C ARG A 380 7.84 -4.26 20.94
N ASP A 381 9.14 -4.46 20.78
CA ASP A 381 10.04 -3.44 20.23
C ASP A 381 9.70 -3.11 18.76
N LEU A 382 9.33 -4.13 17.96
CA LEU A 382 8.83 -3.91 16.60
C LEU A 382 7.48 -3.19 16.59
N ALA A 383 6.58 -3.49 17.52
CA ALA A 383 5.31 -2.79 17.65
C ALA A 383 5.51 -1.32 18.05
N GLU A 384 6.47 -1.01 18.94
CA GLU A 384 6.87 0.37 19.26
C GLU A 384 7.42 1.10 18.02
N GLY A 385 8.21 0.41 17.19
CA GLY A 385 8.64 0.92 15.88
C GLY A 385 7.46 1.23 14.95
N VAL A 386 6.44 0.37 14.90
CA VAL A 386 5.22 0.61 14.12
C VAL A 386 4.45 1.82 14.64
N VAL A 387 4.27 1.95 15.96
CA VAL A 387 3.63 3.13 16.59
C VAL A 387 4.30 4.43 16.12
N LYS A 388 5.64 4.44 16.16
CA LYS A 388 6.43 5.63 15.84
C LYS A 388 6.37 6.02 14.36
N ASN A 389 6.45 5.04 13.46
CA ASN A 389 6.75 5.31 12.05
C ASN A 389 5.59 5.04 11.08
N CYS A 390 4.65 4.16 11.45
CA CYS A 390 3.53 3.76 10.59
C CYS A 390 2.29 3.26 11.38
N PRO A 391 1.71 4.08 12.27
CA PRO A 391 0.65 3.64 13.19
C PRO A 391 -0.64 3.16 12.50
N ASN A 392 -0.80 3.45 11.20
CA ASN A 392 -1.95 3.05 10.39
C ASN A 392 -1.72 1.82 9.51
N ALA A 393 -0.55 1.19 9.61
CA ALA A 393 -0.17 0.03 8.81
C ALA A 393 -1.04 -1.20 9.11
N TYR A 394 -1.16 -2.08 8.13
CA TYR A 394 -1.62 -3.46 8.34
C TYR A 394 -0.49 -4.28 8.95
N VAL A 395 -0.66 -4.75 10.19
CA VAL A 395 0.36 -5.51 10.93
C VAL A 395 0.03 -6.99 10.88
N LEU A 396 0.89 -7.77 10.23
CA LEU A 396 0.73 -9.20 10.00
C LEU A 396 1.77 -9.98 10.80
N VAL A 397 1.35 -10.59 11.90
CA VAL A 397 2.23 -11.28 12.86
C VAL A 397 2.33 -12.76 12.51
N ILE A 398 3.55 -13.22 12.22
CA ILE A 398 3.91 -14.65 12.07
C ILE A 398 4.65 -15.15 13.32
N SER A 399 5.30 -14.25 14.05
CA SER A 399 6.13 -14.56 15.21
C SER A 399 5.40 -15.39 16.26
N ASN A 400 5.97 -16.55 16.57
CA ASN A 400 5.40 -17.46 17.54
C ASN A 400 5.76 -17.09 18.99
N PRO A 401 4.85 -17.33 19.95
CA PRO A 401 3.52 -17.92 19.77
C PRO A 401 2.46 -16.88 19.37
N VAL A 402 1.81 -17.06 18.21
CA VAL A 402 0.82 -16.11 17.65
C VAL A 402 -0.32 -15.78 18.62
N ASN A 403 -0.79 -16.78 19.37
CA ASN A 403 -1.85 -16.63 20.39
C ASN A 403 -1.50 -15.63 21.51
N SER A 404 -0.22 -15.26 21.68
CA SER A 404 0.22 -14.27 22.67
C SER A 404 0.92 -13.06 22.03
N THR A 405 1.61 -13.22 20.90
CA THR A 405 2.31 -12.11 20.23
C THR A 405 1.34 -11.13 19.57
N VAL A 406 0.21 -11.59 19.04
CA VAL A 406 -0.85 -10.68 18.53
C VAL A 406 -1.42 -9.81 19.67
N PRO A 407 -1.82 -10.37 20.83
CA PRO A 407 -2.18 -9.56 22.00
C PRO A 407 -1.10 -8.55 22.41
N ILE A 408 0.19 -8.91 22.38
CA ILE A 408 1.29 -7.98 22.69
C ILE A 408 1.27 -6.78 21.74
N VAL A 409 1.21 -7.01 20.42
CA VAL A 409 1.12 -5.93 19.41
C VAL A 409 -0.08 -5.03 19.71
N CYS A 410 -1.26 -5.63 19.92
CA CYS A 410 -2.47 -4.86 20.19
C CYS A 410 -2.37 -4.03 21.48
N GLU A 411 -1.82 -4.57 22.56
CA GLU A 411 -1.67 -3.83 23.82
C GLU A 411 -0.66 -2.68 23.69
N VAL A 412 0.43 -2.85 22.94
CA VAL A 412 1.36 -1.76 22.62
C VAL A 412 0.63 -0.66 21.84
N LEU A 413 -0.10 -1.00 20.77
CA LEU A 413 -0.88 -0.02 20.01
C LEU A 413 -1.97 0.66 20.88
N LYS A 414 -2.61 -0.07 21.80
CA LYS A 414 -3.63 0.47 22.72
C LYS A 414 -3.01 1.47 23.70
N LYS A 415 -1.84 1.13 24.27
CA LYS A 415 -1.08 2.01 25.18
C LYS A 415 -0.77 3.37 24.56
N HIS A 416 -0.54 3.39 23.25
CA HIS A 416 -0.25 4.62 22.49
C HIS A 416 -1.47 5.24 21.79
N GLY A 417 -2.69 4.72 22.00
CA GLY A 417 -3.92 5.30 21.46
C GLY A 417 -4.08 5.18 19.93
N VAL A 418 -3.29 4.32 19.27
CA VAL A 418 -3.30 4.12 17.81
C VAL A 418 -3.89 2.77 17.39
N PHE A 419 -4.39 1.99 18.35
CA PHE A 419 -4.95 0.66 18.07
C PHE A 419 -6.19 0.71 17.17
N ASN A 420 -6.07 0.05 16.02
CA ASN A 420 -7.20 -0.29 15.17
C ASN A 420 -7.35 -1.82 15.09
N PRO A 421 -8.41 -2.42 15.68
CA PRO A 421 -8.59 -3.87 15.68
C PRO A 421 -8.76 -4.46 14.28
N LYS A 422 -9.15 -3.65 13.28
CA LYS A 422 -9.31 -4.09 11.88
C LYS A 422 -7.99 -4.28 11.14
N LYS A 423 -6.83 -3.91 11.71
CA LYS A 423 -5.54 -3.85 11.02
C LYS A 423 -4.43 -4.73 11.62
N VAL A 424 -4.73 -5.54 12.63
CA VAL A 424 -3.74 -6.45 13.25
C VAL A 424 -4.19 -7.89 13.06
N PHE A 425 -3.33 -8.71 12.46
CA PHE A 425 -3.65 -10.07 12.05
C PHE A 425 -2.56 -11.04 12.49
N GLY A 426 -2.94 -12.13 13.16
CA GLY A 426 -2.09 -13.30 13.31
C GLY A 426 -2.25 -14.21 12.09
N ILE A 427 -1.15 -14.50 11.40
CA ILE A 427 -1.17 -15.39 10.25
C ILE A 427 -1.28 -16.83 10.75
N SER A 428 -2.47 -17.42 10.60
CA SER A 428 -2.75 -18.86 10.84
C SER A 428 -2.92 -19.66 9.54
N THR A 429 -2.65 -19.05 8.39
CA THR A 429 -2.87 -19.64 7.06
C THR A 429 -2.09 -20.95 6.83
N LEU A 430 -1.00 -21.18 7.55
CA LEU A 430 -0.28 -22.45 7.47
C LEU A 430 -1.13 -23.63 7.96
N ASP A 431 -2.04 -23.40 8.90
CA ASP A 431 -2.96 -24.44 9.39
C ASP A 431 -3.98 -24.79 8.30
N VAL A 432 -4.54 -23.79 7.63
CA VAL A 432 -5.41 -23.99 6.45
C VAL A 432 -4.69 -24.77 5.35
N VAL A 433 -3.45 -24.38 5.02
CA VAL A 433 -2.63 -25.08 4.01
C VAL A 433 -2.39 -26.54 4.39
N ARG A 434 -2.06 -26.81 5.66
CA ARG A 434 -1.89 -28.17 6.19
C ARG A 434 -3.19 -28.96 6.16
N SER A 435 -4.29 -28.37 6.59
CA SER A 435 -5.61 -29.02 6.60
C SER A 435 -6.04 -29.45 5.21
N SER A 436 -5.93 -28.56 4.21
CA SER A 436 -6.22 -28.89 2.81
C SER A 436 -5.30 -30.01 2.28
N ARG A 437 -3.99 -29.93 2.58
CA ARG A 437 -3.03 -30.94 2.13
C ARG A 437 -3.26 -32.31 2.77
N PHE A 438 -3.48 -32.35 4.08
CA PHE A 438 -3.65 -33.61 4.80
C PHE A 438 -5.00 -34.24 4.52
N ALA A 439 -6.07 -33.45 4.35
CA ALA A 439 -7.37 -33.99 3.94
C ALA A 439 -7.30 -34.73 2.59
N TYR A 440 -6.56 -34.19 1.61
CA TYR A 440 -6.32 -34.86 0.33
C TYR A 440 -5.68 -36.25 0.48
N GLU A 441 -4.80 -36.46 1.45
CA GLU A 441 -4.16 -37.77 1.67
C GLU A 441 -5.15 -38.85 2.11
N PHE A 442 -6.32 -38.46 2.63
CA PHE A 442 -7.41 -39.37 2.98
C PHE A 442 -8.45 -39.49 1.87
N SER A 443 -8.50 -38.54 0.93
CA SER A 443 -9.44 -38.56 -0.19
C SER A 443 -8.88 -37.83 -1.40
N ASN A 444 -8.57 -38.59 -2.45
CA ASN A 444 -8.07 -38.07 -3.73
C ASN A 444 -9.10 -37.20 -4.48
N ALA A 445 -10.36 -37.14 -4.01
CA ALA A 445 -11.39 -36.26 -4.57
C ALA A 445 -11.23 -34.79 -4.13
N ILE A 446 -10.39 -34.52 -3.11
CA ILE A 446 -10.11 -33.18 -2.61
C ILE A 446 -8.95 -32.58 -3.38
N ASP A 447 -9.15 -31.52 -4.16
CA ASP A 447 -8.00 -30.76 -4.66
C ASP A 447 -7.45 -29.88 -3.52
N PRO A 448 -6.21 -30.08 -3.04
CA PRO A 448 -5.66 -29.30 -1.92
C PRO A 448 -5.40 -27.83 -2.26
N GLN A 449 -5.35 -27.44 -3.54
CA GLN A 449 -5.24 -26.04 -3.94
C GLN A 449 -6.60 -25.36 -4.07
N ALA A 450 -7.62 -26.08 -4.55
CA ALA A 450 -8.97 -25.53 -4.73
C ALA A 450 -9.84 -25.65 -3.48
N THR A 451 -9.60 -26.65 -2.63
CA THR A 451 -10.41 -26.92 -1.44
C THR A 451 -9.82 -26.23 -0.22
N ARG A 452 -10.45 -25.13 0.20
CA ARG A 452 -10.09 -24.42 1.42
C ARG A 452 -10.80 -25.05 2.63
N VAL A 453 -10.03 -25.55 3.58
CA VAL A 453 -10.56 -26.01 4.88
C VAL A 453 -10.55 -24.84 5.86
N THR A 454 -11.72 -24.47 6.39
CA THR A 454 -11.80 -23.46 7.45
C THR A 454 -11.12 -23.98 8.72
N VAL A 455 -10.26 -23.16 9.32
CA VAL A 455 -9.59 -23.46 10.59
C VAL A 455 -9.86 -22.31 11.55
N ILE A 456 -10.40 -22.63 12.73
CA ILE A 456 -10.76 -21.66 13.77
C ILE A 456 -9.91 -21.86 15.03
N GLY A 457 -10.04 -20.97 16.01
CA GLY A 457 -9.38 -21.10 17.32
C GLY A 457 -8.14 -20.22 17.47
N GLY A 458 -6.97 -20.83 17.45
CA GLY A 458 -5.65 -20.19 17.49
C GLY A 458 -4.64 -20.91 16.61
N HIS A 459 -3.36 -20.75 16.91
CA HIS A 459 -2.23 -21.26 16.11
C HIS A 459 -1.22 -22.09 16.94
N SER A 460 -1.67 -22.79 17.99
CA SER A 460 -0.80 -23.66 18.78
C SER A 460 -1.51 -24.91 19.29
N GLY A 461 -1.00 -26.08 18.92
CA GLY A 461 -1.46 -27.37 19.45
C GLY A 461 -2.99 -27.50 19.39
N VAL A 462 -3.61 -27.79 20.53
CA VAL A 462 -5.05 -28.03 20.63
C VAL A 462 -5.91 -26.78 20.39
N THR A 463 -5.31 -25.58 20.35
CA THR A 463 -6.07 -24.38 19.97
C THR A 463 -6.43 -24.35 18.48
N ILE A 464 -5.79 -25.17 17.65
CA ILE A 464 -6.06 -25.25 16.21
C ILE A 464 -7.26 -26.18 16.00
N VAL A 465 -8.37 -25.64 15.49
CA VAL A 465 -9.64 -26.37 15.32
C VAL A 465 -10.00 -26.43 13.83
N PRO A 466 -9.63 -27.49 13.10
CA PRO A 466 -9.98 -27.65 11.70
C PRO A 466 -11.45 -28.08 11.54
N ILE A 467 -12.20 -27.38 10.69
CA ILE A 467 -13.62 -27.69 10.43
C ILE A 467 -13.73 -28.66 9.25
N LEU A 468 -13.43 -29.92 9.53
CA LEU A 468 -13.41 -31.01 8.54
C LEU A 468 -14.82 -31.39 8.06
N SER A 469 -15.86 -31.13 8.85
CA SER A 469 -17.26 -31.44 8.51
C SER A 469 -17.82 -30.59 7.37
N LYS A 470 -17.14 -29.51 7.00
CA LYS A 470 -17.56 -28.59 5.92
C LYS A 470 -16.80 -28.80 4.61
N ILE A 471 -15.94 -29.81 4.53
CA ILE A 471 -15.28 -30.17 3.28
C ILE A 471 -16.34 -30.75 2.33
N PRO A 472 -16.59 -30.14 1.14
CA PRO A 472 -17.68 -30.56 0.26
C PRO A 472 -17.56 -32.02 -0.20
N GLY A 473 -18.64 -32.78 -0.03
CA GLY A 473 -18.71 -34.17 -0.51
C GLY A 473 -17.83 -35.17 0.24
N GLN A 474 -17.31 -34.79 1.41
CA GLN A 474 -16.44 -35.64 2.22
C GLN A 474 -17.06 -35.96 3.57
N SER A 475 -16.82 -37.18 4.04
CA SER A 475 -17.18 -37.66 5.36
C SER A 475 -16.05 -38.55 5.86
N PHE A 476 -15.63 -38.32 7.10
CA PHE A 476 -14.52 -39.05 7.71
C PHE A 476 -15.03 -39.89 8.87
N THR A 477 -14.46 -41.07 9.08
CA THR A 477 -14.71 -41.84 10.30
C THR A 477 -14.09 -41.13 11.50
N LYS A 478 -14.48 -41.52 12.71
CA LYS A 478 -13.91 -40.94 13.93
C LYS A 478 -12.38 -41.10 13.98
N GLU A 479 -11.88 -42.28 13.62
CA GLU A 479 -10.44 -42.59 13.63
C GLU A 479 -9.68 -41.73 12.60
N GLN A 480 -10.30 -41.47 11.44
CA GLN A 480 -9.76 -40.57 10.43
C GLN A 480 -9.76 -39.12 10.94
N LEU A 481 -10.86 -38.67 11.57
CA LEU A 481 -10.95 -37.34 12.17
C LEU A 481 -9.89 -37.14 13.26
N ASP A 482 -9.72 -38.11 14.17
CA ASP A 482 -8.71 -38.07 15.24
C ASP A 482 -7.30 -37.95 14.64
N THR A 483 -6.98 -38.79 13.64
CA THR A 483 -5.67 -38.80 12.96
C THR A 483 -5.40 -37.49 12.22
N LEU A 484 -6.36 -37.02 11.42
CA LEU A 484 -6.28 -35.77 10.66
C LEU A 484 -6.11 -34.58 11.60
N THR A 485 -6.95 -34.47 12.62
CA THR A 485 -6.95 -33.37 13.59
C THR A 485 -5.62 -33.32 14.33
N HIS A 486 -5.15 -34.44 14.87
CA HIS A 486 -3.88 -34.50 15.57
C HIS A 486 -2.72 -34.06 14.66
N ARG A 487 -2.67 -34.54 13.42
CA ARG A 487 -1.61 -34.15 12.50
C ARG A 487 -1.67 -32.68 12.09
N ILE A 488 -2.86 -32.10 11.98
CA ILE A 488 -3.03 -30.65 11.75
C ILE A 488 -2.51 -29.86 12.95
N GLN A 489 -2.94 -30.20 14.16
CA GLN A 489 -2.58 -29.52 15.41
C GLN A 489 -1.07 -29.58 15.72
N PHE A 490 -0.44 -30.72 15.41
CA PHE A 490 0.97 -30.99 15.72
C PHE A 490 1.87 -31.05 14.47
N GLY A 491 1.39 -30.55 13.32
CA GLY A 491 2.18 -30.54 12.08
C GLY A 491 3.44 -29.67 12.17
N GLY A 492 3.50 -28.74 13.13
CA GLY A 492 4.72 -28.02 13.48
C GLY A 492 5.79 -28.93 14.10
N ASP A 493 5.37 -29.78 15.04
CA ASP A 493 6.25 -30.70 15.76
C ASP A 493 6.78 -31.81 14.83
N GLU A 494 5.96 -32.28 13.88
CA GLU A 494 6.38 -33.20 12.81
C GLU A 494 7.60 -32.63 12.04
N VAL A 495 7.55 -31.36 11.65
CA VAL A 495 8.64 -30.70 10.91
C VAL A 495 9.86 -30.47 11.80
N VAL A 496 9.68 -30.06 13.05
CA VAL A 496 10.80 -29.87 14.00
C VAL A 496 11.54 -31.19 14.21
N LYS A 497 10.81 -32.29 14.38
CA LYS A 497 11.37 -33.63 14.50
C LYS A 497 12.10 -34.05 13.23
N ALA A 498 11.50 -33.83 12.05
CA ALA A 498 12.12 -34.17 10.76
C ALA A 498 13.37 -33.35 10.43
N LYS A 499 13.55 -32.18 11.06
CA LYS A 499 14.75 -31.35 10.97
C LYS A 499 15.76 -31.62 12.09
N ASP A 500 15.61 -32.70 12.84
CA ASP A 500 16.45 -33.05 14.00
C ASP A 500 16.58 -31.89 15.01
N GLY A 501 15.50 -31.12 15.19
CA GLY A 501 15.48 -29.95 16.08
C GLY A 501 16.19 -28.71 15.54
N ALA A 502 16.76 -28.73 14.33
CA ALA A 502 17.48 -27.61 13.71
C ALA A 502 16.56 -26.47 13.19
N GLY A 503 15.32 -26.39 13.68
CA GLY A 503 14.36 -25.34 13.36
C GLY A 503 12.97 -25.87 13.03
N SER A 504 12.02 -24.95 12.85
CA SER A 504 10.62 -25.25 12.51
C SER A 504 10.35 -25.13 11.01
N ALA A 505 9.08 -25.18 10.61
CA ALA A 505 8.64 -24.86 9.25
C ALA A 505 9.12 -23.46 8.83
N THR A 506 9.79 -23.39 7.69
CA THR A 506 10.34 -22.15 7.11
C THR A 506 9.72 -21.89 5.74
N LEU A 507 9.93 -22.80 4.79
CA LEU A 507 9.46 -22.68 3.40
C LEU A 507 7.92 -22.67 3.30
N SER A 508 7.25 -23.63 3.94
CA SER A 508 5.79 -23.70 3.95
C SER A 508 5.16 -22.51 4.70
N MET A 509 5.82 -22.02 5.75
CA MET A 509 5.40 -20.82 6.46
C MET A 509 5.56 -19.56 5.60
N ALA A 510 6.66 -19.44 4.84
CA ALA A 510 6.84 -18.36 3.87
C ALA A 510 5.77 -18.39 2.77
N TYR A 511 5.43 -19.56 2.25
CA TYR A 511 4.32 -19.74 1.32
C TYR A 511 2.98 -19.28 1.92
N ALA A 512 2.64 -19.75 3.12
CA ALA A 512 1.40 -19.38 3.80
C ALA A 512 1.34 -17.88 4.13
N GLY A 513 2.45 -17.31 4.62
CA GLY A 513 2.59 -15.89 4.89
C GLY A 513 2.45 -15.04 3.62
N ALA A 514 3.05 -15.45 2.51
CA ALA A 514 2.92 -14.76 1.23
C ALA A 514 1.50 -14.86 0.67
N ARG A 515 0.83 -16.02 0.79
CA ARG A 515 -0.58 -16.19 0.40
C ARG A 515 -1.48 -15.22 1.16
N PHE A 516 -1.38 -15.20 2.48
CA PHE A 516 -2.18 -14.31 3.32
C PHE A 516 -1.89 -12.84 3.04
N THR A 517 -0.61 -12.48 2.97
CA THR A 517 -0.20 -11.10 2.67
C THR A 517 -0.78 -10.66 1.33
N ASN A 518 -0.66 -11.46 0.27
CA ASN A 518 -1.24 -11.13 -1.05
C ASN A 518 -2.77 -11.01 -1.02
N ALA A 519 -3.47 -11.80 -0.20
CA ALA A 519 -4.92 -11.64 -0.01
C ALA A 519 -5.24 -10.27 0.60
N VAL A 520 -4.52 -9.88 1.66
CA VAL A 520 -4.63 -8.54 2.26
C VAL A 520 -4.32 -7.46 1.21
N LEU A 521 -3.30 -7.64 0.36
CA LEU A 521 -2.96 -6.65 -0.68
C LEU A 521 -4.04 -6.51 -1.74
N ARG A 522 -4.65 -7.61 -2.18
CA ARG A 522 -5.77 -7.59 -3.13
C ARG A 522 -6.93 -6.76 -2.59
N ALA A 523 -7.26 -6.91 -1.31
CA ALA A 523 -8.31 -6.12 -0.68
C ALA A 523 -7.92 -4.64 -0.45
N THR A 524 -6.72 -4.41 0.11
CA THR A 524 -6.31 -3.09 0.61
C THR A 524 -5.75 -2.17 -0.48
N VAL A 525 -4.95 -2.73 -1.39
CA VAL A 525 -4.34 -2.00 -2.51
C VAL A 525 -5.25 -2.05 -3.73
N ALA A 526 -5.56 -3.26 -4.23
CA ALA A 526 -6.32 -3.42 -5.46
C ALA A 526 -7.82 -3.13 -5.28
N GLY A 527 -8.34 -3.15 -4.04
CA GLY A 527 -9.76 -2.91 -3.74
C GLY A 527 -10.66 -4.07 -4.09
N GLU A 528 -10.12 -5.28 -4.20
CA GLU A 528 -10.91 -6.47 -4.49
C GLU A 528 -11.83 -6.82 -3.30
N THR A 529 -13.07 -7.19 -3.61
CA THR A 529 -14.09 -7.58 -2.64
C THR A 529 -14.24 -9.09 -2.56
N GLY A 530 -14.81 -9.62 -1.47
CA GLY A 530 -15.03 -11.07 -1.32
C GLY A 530 -13.74 -11.85 -1.02
N ILE A 531 -12.67 -11.17 -0.62
CA ILE A 531 -11.44 -11.83 -0.16
C ILE A 531 -11.66 -12.36 1.25
N ILE A 532 -11.71 -13.68 1.40
CA ILE A 532 -11.94 -14.35 2.68
C ILE A 532 -10.72 -15.20 3.04
N GLU A 533 -10.13 -14.95 4.21
CA GLU A 533 -9.04 -15.77 4.76
C GLU A 533 -9.25 -16.05 6.25
N SER A 534 -8.72 -17.19 6.74
CA SER A 534 -8.75 -17.50 8.18
C SER A 534 -7.59 -16.78 8.84
N THR A 535 -7.85 -16.01 9.89
CA THR A 535 -6.80 -15.28 10.61
C THR A 535 -7.17 -15.04 12.07
N TYR A 536 -6.15 -15.01 12.93
CA TYR A 536 -6.30 -14.70 14.36
C TYR A 536 -6.39 -13.19 14.56
N VAL A 537 -7.56 -12.70 14.94
CA VAL A 537 -7.88 -11.26 15.02
C VAL A 537 -8.44 -10.87 16.38
N ASN A 538 -8.37 -9.58 16.70
CA ASN A 538 -9.15 -9.04 17.81
C ASN A 538 -10.63 -8.97 17.39
N LEU A 539 -11.51 -9.55 18.20
CA LEU A 539 -12.93 -9.66 17.90
C LEU A 539 -13.65 -8.29 17.87
N LEU A 540 -13.07 -7.24 18.45
CA LEU A 540 -13.56 -5.86 18.30
C LEU A 540 -13.38 -5.31 16.88
N ALA A 541 -12.74 -6.04 15.96
CA ALA A 541 -12.72 -5.67 14.55
C ALA A 541 -14.12 -5.70 13.93
N ASP A 542 -15.03 -6.50 14.50
CA ASP A 542 -16.44 -6.57 14.13
C ASP A 542 -17.28 -6.84 15.40
N PRO A 543 -17.52 -5.79 16.21
CA PRO A 543 -18.04 -5.96 17.57
C PRO A 543 -19.49 -6.46 17.60
N GLU A 544 -20.28 -6.18 16.56
CA GLU A 544 -21.69 -6.56 16.44
C GLU A 544 -21.80 -8.06 16.15
N HIS A 545 -21.15 -8.56 15.09
CA HIS A 545 -21.21 -9.98 14.72
C HIS A 545 -20.49 -10.90 15.72
N THR A 546 -19.56 -10.36 16.50
CA THR A 546 -18.83 -11.15 17.51
C THR A 546 -19.39 -11.04 18.92
N ALA A 547 -20.42 -10.21 19.16
CA ALA A 547 -20.94 -9.93 20.50
C ALA A 547 -21.31 -11.21 21.27
N ASP A 548 -22.10 -12.08 20.64
CA ASP A 548 -22.56 -13.33 21.25
C ASP A 548 -21.40 -14.29 21.53
N PHE A 549 -20.47 -14.42 20.58
CA PHE A 549 -19.32 -15.29 20.75
C PHE A 549 -18.41 -14.79 21.89
N ARG A 550 -18.18 -13.49 21.97
CA ARG A 550 -17.43 -12.85 23.07
C ARG A 550 -18.14 -13.01 24.41
N ALA A 551 -19.46 -12.85 24.46
CA ALA A 551 -20.22 -13.04 25.70
C ALA A 551 -20.13 -14.48 26.22
N LYS A 552 -20.22 -15.47 25.33
CA LYS A 552 -20.15 -16.90 25.68
C LYS A 552 -18.74 -17.35 26.05
N THR A 553 -17.73 -16.95 25.28
CA THR A 553 -16.37 -17.47 25.44
C THR A 553 -15.48 -16.58 26.32
N GLN A 554 -15.79 -15.30 26.45
CA GLN A 554 -14.97 -14.26 27.08
C GLN A 554 -13.59 -14.09 26.40
N LEU A 555 -13.46 -14.49 25.14
CA LEU A 555 -12.24 -14.28 24.37
C LEU A 555 -12.24 -12.89 23.74
N GLU A 556 -11.08 -12.23 23.74
CA GLU A 556 -10.85 -10.98 22.98
C GLU A 556 -10.29 -11.26 21.58
N TYR A 557 -9.66 -12.43 21.40
CA TYR A 557 -8.95 -12.80 20.19
C TYR A 557 -9.32 -14.22 19.78
N PHE A 558 -9.53 -14.42 18.48
CA PHE A 558 -9.89 -15.73 17.94
C PHE A 558 -9.58 -15.80 16.44
N ALA A 559 -9.18 -16.99 15.97
CA ALA A 559 -9.02 -17.27 14.55
C ALA A 559 -10.34 -17.73 13.97
N GLN A 560 -10.76 -17.10 12.87
CA GLN A 560 -11.91 -17.51 12.07
C GLN A 560 -11.83 -16.90 10.67
N ASP A 561 -12.82 -17.20 9.84
CA ASP A 561 -12.91 -16.65 8.49
C ASP A 561 -13.29 -15.17 8.54
N VAL A 562 -12.47 -14.35 7.89
CA VAL A 562 -12.59 -12.89 7.87
C VAL A 562 -12.64 -12.43 6.43
N GLU A 563 -13.63 -11.60 6.11
CA GLU A 563 -13.69 -10.87 4.86
C GLU A 563 -12.86 -9.57 4.97
N PHE A 564 -11.97 -9.37 4.01
CA PHE A 564 -11.11 -8.19 3.93
C PHE A 564 -11.66 -7.15 2.96
N GLY A 565 -11.49 -5.88 3.32
CA GLY A 565 -11.76 -4.73 2.48
C GLY A 565 -10.62 -3.71 2.53
N ARG A 566 -10.86 -2.52 1.96
CA ARG A 566 -9.83 -1.47 1.88
C ARG A 566 -9.28 -1.02 3.23
N GLU A 567 -10.07 -1.14 4.29
CA GLU A 567 -9.74 -0.74 5.67
C GLU A 567 -9.32 -1.91 6.58
N GLY A 568 -9.02 -3.08 6.01
CA GLY A 568 -8.67 -4.29 6.76
C GLY A 568 -9.88 -5.19 6.95
N VAL A 569 -10.19 -5.59 8.19
CA VAL A 569 -11.39 -6.41 8.48
C VAL A 569 -12.66 -5.67 8.05
N SER A 570 -13.31 -6.17 7.00
CA SER A 570 -14.63 -5.73 6.58
C SER A 570 -15.69 -6.37 7.47
N LYS A 571 -15.66 -7.70 7.54
CA LYS A 571 -16.62 -8.52 8.28
C LYS A 571 -15.94 -9.75 8.86
N ILE A 572 -16.32 -10.11 10.08
CA ILE A 572 -15.99 -11.40 10.67
C ILE A 572 -17.15 -12.35 10.38
N LEU A 573 -16.89 -13.47 9.69
CA LEU A 573 -17.94 -14.41 9.32
C LEU A 573 -18.40 -15.23 10.53
N GLU A 574 -19.69 -15.56 10.54
CA GLU A 574 -20.26 -16.45 11.55
C GLU A 574 -19.57 -17.81 11.51
N LEU A 575 -19.44 -18.43 12.68
CA LEU A 575 -18.90 -19.78 12.76
C LEU A 575 -19.82 -20.76 12.01
N PRO A 576 -19.26 -21.65 11.18
CA PRO A 576 -20.07 -22.67 10.54
C PRO A 576 -20.69 -23.59 11.59
N THR A 577 -21.80 -24.26 11.26
CA THR A 577 -22.41 -25.26 12.15
C THR A 577 -21.41 -26.37 12.45
N LEU A 578 -20.96 -26.45 13.71
CA LEU A 578 -19.97 -27.43 14.15
C LEU A 578 -20.61 -28.80 14.37
N SER A 579 -19.89 -29.86 14.02
CA SER A 579 -20.20 -31.21 14.49
C SER A 579 -19.90 -31.35 15.99
N ALA A 580 -20.45 -32.39 16.63
CA ALA A 580 -20.16 -32.67 18.04
C ALA A 580 -18.65 -32.88 18.31
N TYR A 581 -17.93 -33.44 17.34
CA TYR A 581 -16.48 -33.62 17.40
C TYR A 581 -15.75 -32.27 17.40
N GLU A 582 -16.08 -31.37 16.46
CA GLU A 582 -15.47 -30.04 16.35
C GLU A 582 -15.84 -29.13 17.53
N GLN A 583 -17.06 -29.25 18.05
CA GLN A 583 -17.45 -28.55 19.27
C GLN A 583 -16.58 -28.98 20.47
N GLY A 584 -16.31 -30.27 20.63
CA GLY A 584 -15.41 -30.77 21.66
C GLY A 584 -13.98 -30.22 21.53
N LEU A 585 -13.48 -30.05 20.30
CA LEU A 585 -12.18 -29.40 20.06
C LEU A 585 -12.21 -27.92 20.47
N LEU A 586 -13.28 -27.20 20.13
CA LEU A 586 -13.45 -25.80 20.50
C LEU A 586 -13.51 -25.63 22.04
N ASP A 587 -14.21 -26.52 22.73
CA ASP A 587 -14.34 -26.49 24.19
C ASP A 587 -12.97 -26.68 24.88
N ILE A 588 -12.06 -27.45 24.29
CA ILE A 588 -10.66 -27.60 24.75
C ILE A 588 -9.82 -26.36 24.40
N ALA A 589 -10.01 -25.80 23.20
CA ALA A 589 -9.23 -24.66 22.71
C ALA A 589 -9.46 -23.38 23.53
N VAL A 590 -10.71 -23.09 23.92
CA VAL A 590 -11.09 -21.82 24.56
C VAL A 590 -10.33 -21.56 25.87
N PRO A 591 -10.23 -22.49 26.84
CA PRO A 591 -9.45 -22.29 28.05
C PRO A 591 -7.96 -22.02 27.80
N GLU A 592 -7.34 -22.73 26.86
CA GLU A 592 -5.93 -22.52 26.54
C GLU A 592 -5.68 -21.17 25.86
N LEU A 593 -6.59 -20.74 24.99
CA LEU A 593 -6.56 -19.40 24.39
C LEU A 593 -6.64 -18.31 25.46
N LYS A 594 -7.49 -18.45 26.48
CA LYS A 594 -7.55 -17.47 27.59
C LYS A 594 -6.20 -17.33 28.28
N VAL A 595 -5.50 -18.43 28.54
CA VAL A 595 -4.16 -18.43 29.15
C VAL A 595 -3.16 -17.74 28.23
N ASN A 596 -3.16 -18.06 26.94
CA ASN A 596 -2.23 -17.48 25.96
C ASN A 596 -2.45 -15.97 25.79
N ILE A 597 -3.71 -15.53 25.69
CA ILE A 597 -4.07 -14.12 25.56
C ILE A 597 -3.65 -13.37 26.82
N SER A 598 -4.02 -13.87 28.00
CA SER A 598 -3.68 -13.25 29.29
C SER A 598 -2.18 -13.11 29.46
N LYS A 599 -1.39 -14.11 29.03
CA LYS A 599 0.07 -14.07 29.06
C LYS A 599 0.65 -12.94 28.19
N GLY A 600 0.12 -12.76 26.98
CA GLY A 600 0.54 -11.68 26.09
C GLY A 600 0.15 -10.30 26.64
N VAL A 601 -1.08 -10.16 27.13
CA VAL A 601 -1.57 -8.90 27.72
C VAL A 601 -0.78 -8.51 28.97
N ALA A 602 -0.55 -9.47 29.87
CA ALA A 602 0.21 -9.25 31.11
C ALA A 602 1.64 -8.80 30.83
N PHE A 603 2.29 -9.34 29.78
CA PHE A 603 3.66 -8.95 29.42
C PHE A 603 3.81 -7.46 29.14
N VAL A 604 2.80 -6.81 28.54
CA VAL A 604 2.84 -5.36 28.24
C VAL A 604 2.43 -4.53 29.45
N LYS A 605 1.48 -5.02 30.27
CA LYS A 605 0.95 -4.29 31.45
C LYS A 605 1.90 -4.30 32.64
N ASP A 606 2.69 -5.37 32.83
CA ASP A 606 3.71 -5.45 33.87
C ASP A 606 4.87 -4.50 33.57
N SER A 607 4.68 -3.23 33.92
CA SER A 607 5.62 -2.12 33.74
C SER A 607 6.91 -2.26 34.56
N SER A 608 7.07 -3.36 35.29
CA SER A 608 8.24 -3.67 36.14
C SER A 608 9.27 -4.59 35.49
N LYS A 609 9.10 -4.95 34.21
CA LYS A 609 10.12 -5.63 33.38
C LYS A 609 10.59 -4.77 32.20
N ILE A 610 10.31 -3.46 32.28
CA ILE A 610 10.75 -2.42 31.35
C ILE A 610 12.25 -2.17 31.55
#